data_AF-A0A0F9JWU8-F1
#
_entry.id   AF-A0A0F9JWU8-F1
#
_cell.length_a   1.000
_cell.length_b   1.000
_cell.length_c   1.000
_cell.angle_alpha   90.00
_cell.angle_beta   90.00
_cell.angle_gamma   90.00
#
_symmetry.space_group_name_H-M   'P 1'
#
loop_
_entity.id
_entity.type
_entity.pdbx_description
1 polymer ?
#
loop_
_entity_poly.entity_id
_entity_poly.type
_entity_poly.pdbx_seq_one_letter_code
_entity_poly.pdbx_strand_id
1 'polypeptide(L)'
;MTEIQYCEACAQKMMVYRRSVRRNMIQGLIILADGVPKKTVELGLSPGARSDFTTLRFFGLIYRDLYKNRFKWMITQQGKLFLQGKTSIPKYAYIFNNWVKRYSEERIEITDVHHEKVDIDIILKNARKVEVFS
;
A
#
# COMPACT_ATOMS: atom_id res chain seq x y z
N MET A 1 12.81 13.95 -3.03
CA MET A 1 13.16 15.23 -2.40
C MET A 1 12.54 15.23 -1.00
N THR A 2 13.38 15.31 0.02
CA THR A 2 12.96 15.39 1.42
C THR A 2 12.84 16.87 1.75
N GLU A 3 11.67 17.31 2.22
CA GLU A 3 11.46 18.68 2.66
C GLU A 3 11.80 18.76 4.15
N ILE A 4 12.49 19.83 4.55
CA ILE A 4 12.85 20.09 5.94
C ILE A 4 11.88 21.15 6.47
N GLN A 5 11.30 20.88 7.64
CA GLN A 5 10.50 21.85 8.39
C GLN A 5 11.10 22.01 9.79
N TYR A 6 10.86 23.14 10.43
CA TYR A 6 11.33 23.40 11.80
C TYR A 6 10.13 23.47 12.72
N CYS A 7 10.23 22.86 13.90
CA CYS A 7 9.19 22.98 14.92
C CYS A 7 9.15 24.41 15.44
N GLU A 8 7.99 25.05 15.42
CA GLU A 8 7.84 26.44 15.87
C GLU A 8 8.07 26.60 17.39
N ALA A 9 7.83 25.53 18.17
CA ALA A 9 7.98 25.57 19.62
C ALA A 9 9.41 25.33 20.11
N CYS A 10 10.23 24.57 19.37
CA CYS A 10 11.55 24.14 19.84
C CYS A 10 12.66 24.22 18.79
N ALA A 11 12.39 24.78 17.60
CA ALA A 11 13.29 24.89 16.46
C ALA A 11 13.92 23.56 16.00
N GLN A 12 13.39 22.41 16.44
CA GLN A 12 13.92 21.11 16.01
C GLN A 12 13.63 20.87 14.53
N LYS A 13 14.63 20.31 13.84
CA LYS A 13 14.55 19.92 12.44
C LYS A 13 13.65 18.70 12.28
N MET A 14 12.63 18.83 11.46
CA MET A 14 11.63 17.83 11.14
C MET A 14 11.70 17.47 9.65
N MET A 15 11.59 16.19 9.34
CA MET A 15 11.67 15.70 7.96
C MET A 15 10.28 15.33 7.44
N VAL A 16 9.92 15.91 6.29
CA VAL A 16 8.77 15.50 5.50
C VAL A 16 9.24 14.52 4.43
N TYR A 17 8.74 13.30 4.52
CA TYR A 17 9.12 12.22 3.61
C TYR A 17 8.19 12.18 2.41
N ARG A 18 8.76 12.28 1.21
CA ARG A 18 8.03 11.98 -0.03
C ARG A 18 8.05 10.47 -0.28
N ARG A 19 6.88 9.83 -0.33
CA ARG A 19 6.72 8.42 -0.70
C ARG A 19 5.93 8.29 -1.99
N SER A 20 6.22 7.25 -2.75
CA SER A 20 5.49 6.84 -3.95
C SER A 20 5.23 5.34 -3.88
N VAL A 21 4.24 4.88 -4.62
CA VAL A 21 4.02 3.44 -4.82
C VAL A 21 5.09 2.89 -5.77
N ARG A 22 5.59 1.69 -5.48
CA ARG A 22 6.66 1.02 -6.23
C ARG A 22 6.27 -0.41 -6.55
N ARG A 23 6.90 -1.00 -7.57
CA ARG A 23 6.59 -2.34 -8.07
C ARG A 23 6.63 -3.44 -7.01
N ASN A 24 7.60 -3.40 -6.10
CA ASN A 24 7.73 -4.35 -4.98
C ASN A 24 6.56 -4.28 -4.00
N MET A 25 5.95 -3.11 -3.80
CA MET A 25 4.79 -2.94 -2.94
C MET A 25 3.53 -3.57 -3.58
N ILE A 26 3.42 -3.48 -4.91
CA ILE A 26 2.31 -4.07 -5.67
C ILE A 26 2.25 -5.58 -5.50
N GLN A 27 3.39 -6.27 -5.45
CA GLN A 27 3.43 -7.72 -5.20
C GLN A 27 2.71 -8.11 -3.90
N GLY A 28 2.97 -7.38 -2.81
CA GLY A 28 2.27 -7.59 -1.54
C GLY A 28 0.77 -7.27 -1.64
N LEU A 29 0.40 -6.27 -2.44
CA LEU A 29 -0.99 -5.88 -2.63
C LEU A 29 -1.77 -6.94 -3.42
N ILE A 30 -1.15 -7.54 -4.45
CA ILE A 30 -1.69 -8.66 -5.22
C ILE A 30 -1.96 -9.86 -4.30
N ILE A 31 -1.05 -10.18 -3.39
CA ILE A 31 -1.23 -11.28 -2.43
C ILE A 31 -2.43 -11.04 -1.50
N LEU A 32 -2.71 -9.78 -1.14
CA LEU A 32 -3.90 -9.43 -0.34
C LEU A 32 -5.19 -9.34 -1.16
N ALA A 33 -5.14 -9.47 -2.49
CA ALA A 33 -6.31 -9.35 -3.35
C ALA A 33 -7.32 -10.49 -3.11
N ASP A 34 -6.88 -11.61 -2.51
CA ASP A 34 -7.73 -12.71 -2.04
C ASP A 34 -8.71 -12.28 -0.92
N GLY A 35 -8.49 -11.12 -0.30
CA GLY A 35 -9.31 -10.60 0.78
C GLY A 35 -8.99 -11.18 2.16
N VAL A 36 -8.00 -12.07 2.26
CA VAL A 36 -7.58 -12.69 3.51
C VAL A 36 -6.56 -11.78 4.21
N PRO A 37 -6.79 -11.39 5.48
CA PRO A 37 -5.83 -10.57 6.22
C PRO A 37 -4.52 -11.33 6.45
N LYS A 38 -3.37 -10.71 6.15
CA LYS A 38 -2.02 -11.31 6.32
C LYS A 38 -1.06 -10.38 7.05
N LYS A 39 -0.16 -10.93 7.86
CA LYS A 39 1.00 -10.22 8.44
C LYS A 39 1.99 -9.89 7.32
N THR A 40 2.79 -8.84 7.48
CA THR A 40 3.77 -8.46 6.46
C THR A 40 4.79 -9.56 6.14
N VAL A 41 5.10 -10.43 7.11
CA VAL A 41 6.01 -11.57 6.92
C VAL A 41 5.40 -12.69 6.08
N GLU A 42 4.08 -12.78 6.02
CA GLU A 42 3.32 -13.78 5.26
C GLU A 42 3.19 -13.39 3.78
N LEU A 43 3.58 -12.16 3.41
CA LEU A 43 3.50 -11.64 2.03
C LEU A 43 4.68 -12.05 1.14
N GLY A 44 5.62 -12.87 1.62
CA GLY A 44 6.80 -13.27 0.85
C GLY A 44 7.75 -12.12 0.46
N LEU A 45 7.57 -10.94 1.06
CA LEU A 45 8.39 -9.75 0.77
C LEU A 45 9.73 -9.79 1.50
N SER A 46 10.78 -9.26 0.86
CA SER A 46 12.08 -9.03 1.50
C SER A 46 11.97 -8.04 2.67
N PRO A 47 12.87 -8.07 3.67
CA PRO A 47 12.78 -7.17 4.83
C PRO A 47 12.63 -5.68 4.48
N GLY A 48 13.38 -5.19 3.48
CA GLY A 48 13.26 -3.82 3.00
C GLY A 48 11.93 -3.54 2.27
N ALA A 49 11.41 -4.52 1.51
CA ALA A 49 10.11 -4.38 0.86
C ALA A 49 8.93 -4.40 1.85
N ARG A 50 9.09 -5.04 3.03
CA ARG A 50 8.05 -5.06 4.07
C ARG A 50 7.76 -3.66 4.63
N SER A 51 8.79 -2.87 4.93
CA SER A 51 8.60 -1.51 5.45
C SER A 51 7.95 -0.61 4.40
N ASP A 52 8.44 -0.69 3.16
CA ASP A 52 7.88 -0.02 1.99
C ASP A 52 6.41 -0.39 1.76
N PHE A 53 6.06 -1.67 1.81
CA PHE A 53 4.68 -2.14 1.64
C PHE A 53 3.71 -1.48 2.62
N THR A 54 4.10 -1.31 3.89
CA THR A 54 3.21 -0.68 4.88
C THR A 54 2.80 0.74 4.48
N THR A 55 3.60 1.43 3.67
CA THR A 55 3.32 2.82 3.26
C THR A 55 2.15 2.94 2.31
N LEU A 56 1.67 1.83 1.72
CA LEU A 56 0.44 1.80 0.92
C LEU A 56 -0.80 2.28 1.69
N ARG A 57 -0.77 2.25 3.03
CA ARG A 57 -1.81 2.83 3.90
C ARG A 57 -2.01 4.32 3.68
N PHE A 58 -0.92 5.04 3.36
CA PHE A 58 -0.98 6.48 3.13
C PHE A 58 -1.67 6.82 1.81
N PHE A 59 -1.88 5.85 0.93
CA PHE A 59 -2.62 6.01 -0.31
C PHE A 59 -4.03 5.38 -0.21
N GLY A 60 -4.42 4.91 0.98
CA GLY A 60 -5.72 4.26 1.19
C GLY A 60 -5.86 2.89 0.53
N LEU A 61 -4.76 2.24 0.12
CA LEU A 61 -4.83 0.94 -0.60
C LEU A 61 -4.90 -0.27 0.34
N ILE A 62 -4.36 -0.13 1.55
CA ILE A 62 -4.42 -1.15 2.60
C ILE A 62 -4.79 -0.51 3.93
N TYR A 63 -5.30 -1.33 4.84
CA TYR A 63 -5.61 -0.93 6.21
C TYR A 63 -5.29 -2.08 7.20
N ARG A 64 -5.27 -1.77 8.49
CA ARG A 64 -5.27 -2.80 9.56
C ARG A 64 -6.61 -2.76 10.27
N ASP A 65 -7.15 -3.93 10.57
CA ASP A 65 -8.24 -4.05 11.52
C ASP A 65 -7.66 -3.94 12.94
N LEU A 66 -7.94 -2.82 13.61
CA LEU A 66 -7.44 -2.55 14.96
C LEU A 66 -8.14 -3.40 16.04
N TYR A 67 -9.29 -4.00 15.74
CA TYR A 67 -10.10 -4.74 16.70
C TYR A 67 -9.83 -6.25 16.64
N LYS A 68 -9.78 -6.84 15.44
CA LYS A 68 -9.66 -8.30 15.29
C LYS A 68 -8.22 -8.78 15.13
N ASN A 69 -7.37 -8.03 14.44
CA ASN A 69 -6.02 -8.50 14.09
C ASN A 69 -5.05 -7.34 13.86
N ARG A 70 -4.59 -6.71 14.96
CA ARG A 70 -3.71 -5.52 14.96
C ARG A 70 -2.40 -5.65 14.16
N PHE A 71 -2.00 -6.88 13.82
CA PHE A 71 -0.76 -7.18 13.10
C PHE A 71 -0.97 -7.60 11.64
N LYS A 72 -2.22 -7.68 11.18
CA LYS A 72 -2.53 -8.11 9.81
C LYS A 72 -3.00 -6.93 8.97
N TRP A 73 -2.61 -6.95 7.71
CA TRP A 73 -3.02 -6.00 6.68
C TRP A 73 -4.13 -6.60 5.83
N MET A 74 -5.04 -5.72 5.40
CA MET A 74 -6.12 -6.02 4.47
C MET A 74 -6.08 -5.03 3.32
N ILE A 75 -6.46 -5.49 2.13
CA ILE A 75 -6.68 -4.62 0.98
C ILE A 75 -7.99 -3.84 1.16
N THR A 76 -8.00 -2.56 0.83
CA THR A 76 -9.25 -1.76 0.79
C THR A 76 -9.98 -1.96 -0.55
N GLN A 77 -11.21 -1.45 -0.65
CA GLN A 77 -11.90 -1.39 -1.94
C GLN A 77 -11.13 -0.54 -2.97
N GLN A 78 -10.53 0.58 -2.55
CA GLN A 78 -9.68 1.40 -3.40
C GLN A 78 -8.43 0.62 -3.86
N GLY A 79 -7.84 -0.20 -2.99
CA GLY A 79 -6.74 -1.11 -3.33
C GLY A 79 -7.11 -2.07 -4.47
N LYS A 80 -8.29 -2.69 -4.39
CA LYS A 80 -8.80 -3.60 -5.44
C LYS A 80 -9.04 -2.86 -6.75
N LEU A 81 -9.73 -1.72 -6.70
CA LEU A 81 -9.99 -0.90 -7.89
C LEU A 81 -8.69 -0.42 -8.54
N PHE A 82 -7.67 -0.09 -7.75
CA PHE A 82 -6.37 0.34 -8.26
C PHE A 82 -5.67 -0.80 -8.99
N LEU A 83 -5.58 -2.00 -8.40
CA LEU A 83 -5.01 -3.19 -9.05
C LEU A 83 -5.70 -3.55 -10.38
N GLN A 84 -7.01 -3.35 -10.46
CA GLN A 84 -7.81 -3.56 -11.67
C GLN A 84 -7.65 -2.44 -12.72
N GLY A 85 -6.93 -1.36 -12.40
CA GLY A 85 -6.83 -0.18 -13.27
C GLY A 85 -8.16 0.57 -13.44
N LYS A 86 -9.03 0.54 -12.42
CA LYS A 86 -10.33 1.23 -12.39
C LYS A 86 -10.30 2.55 -11.61
N THR A 87 -9.19 2.85 -10.95
CA THR A 87 -8.97 4.11 -10.25
C THR A 87 -7.49 4.45 -10.30
N SER A 88 -7.17 5.74 -10.20
CA SER A 88 -5.81 6.25 -10.03
C SER A 88 -5.60 6.72 -8.58
N ILE A 89 -4.35 6.91 -8.17
CA ILE A 89 -3.97 7.47 -6.87
C ILE A 89 -2.97 8.61 -7.05
N PRO A 90 -2.78 9.48 -6.05
CA PRO A 90 -1.69 10.44 -6.09
C PRO A 90 -0.33 9.74 -6.24
N LYS A 91 0.53 10.27 -7.11
CA LYS A 91 1.89 9.76 -7.32
C LYS A 91 2.74 9.82 -6.07
N TYR A 92 2.57 10.90 -5.29
CA TYR A 92 3.32 11.14 -4.07
C TYR A 92 2.40 11.43 -2.89
N ALA A 93 2.76 10.87 -1.73
CA ALA A 93 2.29 11.29 -0.42
C ALA A 93 3.45 11.95 0.34
N TYR A 94 3.18 13.12 0.91
CA TYR A 94 4.14 13.86 1.75
C TYR A 94 3.79 13.60 3.21
N ILE A 95 4.66 12.88 3.90
CA ILE A 95 4.36 12.32 5.22
C ILE A 95 5.19 13.04 6.27
N PHE A 96 4.51 13.47 7.34
CA PHE A 96 5.11 14.09 8.51
C PHE A 96 4.54 13.42 9.76
N ASN A 97 5.40 12.96 10.66
CA ASN A 97 5.00 12.27 11.91
C ASN A 97 3.96 11.16 11.72
N ASN A 98 4.10 10.33 10.67
CA ASN A 98 3.17 9.26 10.33
C ASN A 98 1.76 9.75 9.89
N TRP A 99 1.62 11.02 9.55
CA TRP A 99 0.42 11.62 8.96
C TRP A 99 0.69 12.10 7.55
N VAL A 100 -0.30 11.97 6.67
CA VAL A 100 -0.21 12.56 5.34
C VAL A 100 -0.49 14.05 5.46
N LYS A 101 0.49 14.87 5.12
CA LYS A 101 0.37 16.33 5.11
C LYS A 101 -0.33 16.81 3.84
N ARG A 102 0.06 16.25 2.69
CA ARG A 102 -0.52 16.55 1.38
C ARG A 102 -0.23 15.43 0.40
N TYR A 103 -0.99 15.42 -0.69
CA TYR A 103 -0.77 14.58 -1.86
C TYR A 103 -0.24 15.41 -3.03
N SER A 104 0.42 14.78 -3.99
CA SER A 104 0.65 15.42 -5.30
C SER A 104 -0.66 15.52 -6.09
N GLU A 105 -0.76 16.54 -6.95
CA GLU A 105 -1.82 16.63 -7.96
C GLU A 105 -1.66 15.58 -9.05
N GLU A 106 -0.41 15.28 -9.43
CA GLU A 106 -0.09 14.20 -10.36
C GLU A 106 -0.61 12.86 -9.82
N ARG A 107 -1.34 12.14 -10.68
CA ARG A 107 -1.93 10.84 -10.39
C ARG A 107 -1.26 9.75 -11.22
N ILE A 108 -1.26 8.54 -10.67
CA ILE A 108 -0.75 7.32 -11.32
C ILE A 108 -1.80 6.22 -11.28
N GLU A 109 -1.77 5.37 -12.29
CA GLU A 109 -2.51 4.12 -12.40
C GLU A 109 -1.60 2.92 -12.10
N ILE A 110 -2.18 1.73 -12.06
CA ILE A 110 -1.40 0.51 -11.84
C ILE A 110 -0.34 0.30 -12.92
N THR A 111 -0.66 0.63 -14.18
CA THR A 111 0.22 0.45 -15.35
C THR A 111 1.48 1.30 -15.30
N ASP A 112 1.46 2.42 -14.57
CA ASP A 112 2.64 3.28 -14.36
C ASP A 112 3.67 2.63 -13.41
N VAL A 113 3.24 1.65 -12.60
CA VAL A 113 4.07 1.02 -11.56
C VAL A 113 4.31 -0.47 -11.84
N HIS A 114 3.32 -1.11 -12.42
CA HIS A 114 3.26 -2.52 -12.78
C HIS A 114 2.63 -2.58 -14.16
N HIS A 115 3.44 -2.80 -15.21
CA HIS A 115 3.09 -2.65 -16.63
C HIS A 115 1.82 -3.38 -17.12
N GLU A 116 1.17 -4.16 -16.26
CA GLU A 116 -0.01 -4.95 -16.55
C GLU A 116 -1.08 -4.71 -15.48
N LYS A 117 -2.35 -4.79 -15.90
CA LYS A 117 -3.48 -4.79 -14.97
C LYS A 117 -3.60 -6.16 -14.31
N VAL A 118 -4.10 -6.19 -13.08
CA VAL A 118 -4.26 -7.45 -12.33
C VAL A 118 -5.70 -7.90 -12.42
N ASP A 119 -5.91 -9.10 -12.98
CA ASP A 119 -7.20 -9.77 -12.96
C ASP A 119 -7.44 -10.43 -11.60
N ILE A 120 -8.16 -9.71 -10.74
CA ILE A 120 -8.50 -10.18 -9.39
C ILE A 120 -9.44 -11.40 -9.43
N ASP A 121 -10.27 -11.57 -10.46
CA ASP A 121 -11.20 -12.69 -10.53
C ASP A 121 -10.46 -14.01 -10.74
N ILE A 122 -9.36 -13.99 -11.50
CA ILE A 122 -8.43 -15.13 -11.61
C ILE A 122 -7.80 -15.45 -10.25
N ILE A 123 -7.34 -14.44 -9.51
CA ILE A 123 -6.72 -14.64 -8.19
C ILE A 123 -7.71 -15.29 -7.22
N LEU A 124 -8.96 -14.79 -7.17
CA LEU A 124 -10.00 -15.33 -6.31
C LEU A 124 -10.39 -16.76 -6.68
N LYS A 125 -10.46 -17.09 -7.97
CA LYS A 125 -10.71 -18.47 -8.44
C LYS A 125 -9.61 -19.42 -8.00
N ASN A 126 -8.34 -18.99 -8.07
CA ASN A 126 -7.21 -19.83 -7.67
C ASN A 126 -7.12 -20.00 -6.15
N ALA A 127 -7.40 -18.96 -5.37
CA ALA A 127 -7.42 -19.05 -3.91
C ALA A 127 -8.45 -20.09 -3.41
N ARG A 128 -9.65 -20.10 -3.99
CA ARG A 128 -10.72 -21.05 -3.64
C ARG A 128 -10.39 -22.49 -4.00
N LYS A 129 -9.59 -22.74 -5.05
CA LYS A 129 -9.19 -24.11 -5.40
C LYS A 129 -8.27 -24.72 -4.36
N VAL A 130 -7.41 -23.93 -3.71
CA VAL A 130 -6.45 -24.44 -2.72
C VAL A 130 -7.15 -24.89 -1.43
N GLU A 131 -8.26 -24.25 -1.05
CA GLU A 131 -9.03 -24.60 0.16
C GLU A 131 -9.86 -25.90 0.01
N VAL A 132 -10.06 -26.41 -1.21
CA VAL A 132 -10.85 -27.65 -1.45
C VAL A 132 -9.97 -28.91 -1.39
N PHE A 133 -8.64 -28.75 -1.34
CA PHE A 133 -7.67 -29.85 -1.27
C PHE A 133 -6.88 -29.91 0.05
N SER A 134 -7.28 -29.12 1.06
CA SER A 134 -6.65 -29.06 2.39
C SER A 134 -7.51 -29.66 3.48
#